data_AF-A0A537PGT0-F1
#
_entry.id   AF-A0A537PGT0-F1
#
_cell.length_a   1.000
_cell.length_b   1.000
_cell.length_c   1.000
_cell.angle_alpha   90.00
_cell.angle_beta   90.00
_cell.angle_gamma   90.00
#
_symmetry.space_group_name_H-M   'P 1'
#
loop_
_entity.id
_entity.type
_entity.pdbx_description
1 polymer ?
#
loop_
_entity_poly.entity_id
_entity_poly.type
_entity_poly.pdbx_seq_one_letter_code
_entity_poly.pdbx_strand_id
1 'polypeptide(L)'
;MTETISAEVGPGGATTVPAHMFYEIVRKLPEGTQIVIEASGDRAVLTIRAGRSRFTLQTLPESDFPDLAAGDMTHTFKVAAADLKRLIDKTQFAISTEETRYYLNGIYLHTAGTAKSPTLRGVATDGHRLAQFELPLPAGASGMPGIIVPRKTVAEMQRLIEDNDAEVTVELSQGKIRFRLAETVLTSKLIDGTFPDYVRVIPVGNDKKLTVDKKAFEQAVDRVSTVSSERGRAVKLSLSNGKLMLSVTNPDSGSATEEIEVEYGSEPLDIGFNSRYLLDIAAQLEGEAAVLKLADPGSPTLIQDRDTKGALYVLMPMRV
;
A
#
# COMPACT_ATOMS: atom_id res chain seq x y z
N MET A 1 -1.53 -1.50 -18.13
CA MET A 1 -1.82 -2.94 -18.00
C MET A 1 -2.03 -3.46 -19.41
N THR A 2 -1.44 -4.60 -19.73
CA THR A 2 -1.58 -5.30 -21.01
C THR A 2 -1.98 -6.72 -20.71
N GLU A 3 -3.02 -7.20 -21.38
CA GLU A 3 -3.53 -8.58 -21.30
C GLU A 3 -3.71 -9.09 -22.73
N THR A 4 -3.49 -10.39 -22.91
CA THR A 4 -3.65 -11.05 -24.21
C THR A 4 -4.74 -12.12 -24.11
N ILE A 5 -5.69 -12.09 -25.04
CA ILE A 5 -6.80 -13.04 -25.09
C ILE A 5 -6.78 -13.74 -26.45
N SER A 6 -6.96 -15.06 -26.47
CA SER A 6 -7.09 -15.82 -27.71
C SER A 6 -8.38 -15.47 -28.44
N ALA A 7 -8.28 -15.15 -29.73
CA ALA A 7 -9.42 -14.82 -30.59
C ALA A 7 -9.19 -15.32 -32.02
N GLU A 8 -10.27 -15.53 -32.77
CA GLU A 8 -10.19 -15.71 -34.22
C GLU A 8 -9.93 -14.35 -34.87
N VAL A 9 -8.76 -14.19 -35.49
CA VAL A 9 -8.32 -12.90 -36.06
C VAL A 9 -8.36 -12.95 -37.58
N GLY A 10 -9.01 -11.95 -38.18
CA GLY A 10 -8.96 -11.71 -39.63
C GLY A 10 -7.66 -11.00 -40.04
N PRO A 11 -7.69 -10.02 -40.97
CA PRO A 11 -6.55 -9.14 -41.20
C PRO A 11 -6.16 -8.41 -39.91
N GLY A 12 -4.90 -8.51 -39.50
CA GLY A 12 -4.42 -7.87 -38.26
C GLY A 12 -4.56 -6.34 -38.29
N GLY A 13 -4.62 -5.72 -37.11
CA GLY A 13 -4.71 -4.27 -36.94
C GLY A 13 -4.77 -3.87 -35.47
N ALA A 14 -4.70 -2.56 -35.21
CA ALA A 14 -4.72 -2.01 -33.86
C ALA A 14 -5.48 -0.66 -33.84
N THR A 15 -6.14 -0.37 -32.72
CA THR A 15 -6.84 0.89 -32.47
C THR A 15 -7.08 1.06 -30.98
N THR A 16 -7.45 2.27 -30.53
CA THR A 16 -7.87 2.52 -29.15
C THR A 16 -9.39 2.71 -29.05
N VAL A 17 -9.97 2.42 -27.88
CA VAL A 17 -11.40 2.66 -27.58
C VAL A 17 -11.58 3.22 -26.17
N PRO A 18 -12.70 3.91 -25.88
CA PRO A 18 -13.05 4.29 -24.51
C PRO A 18 -13.27 3.06 -23.62
N ALA A 19 -12.28 2.76 -22.77
CA ALA A 19 -12.22 1.51 -22.00
C ALA A 19 -13.48 1.23 -21.16
N HIS A 20 -13.97 2.22 -20.41
CA HIS A 20 -15.17 2.06 -19.57
C HIS A 20 -16.43 1.75 -20.40
N MET A 21 -16.57 2.39 -21.57
CA MET A 21 -17.71 2.13 -22.45
C MET A 21 -17.64 0.72 -23.04
N PHE A 22 -16.45 0.30 -23.50
CA PHE A 22 -16.23 -1.05 -24.02
C PHE A 22 -16.56 -2.11 -22.97
N TYR A 23 -16.04 -1.94 -21.74
CA TYR A 23 -16.35 -2.81 -20.60
C TYR A 23 -17.86 -2.88 -20.30
N GLU A 24 -18.54 -1.74 -20.24
CA GLU A 24 -19.99 -1.70 -19.96
C GLU A 24 -20.83 -2.35 -21.06
N ILE A 25 -20.38 -2.29 -22.32
CA ILE A 25 -21.02 -3.01 -23.43
C ILE A 25 -20.86 -4.51 -23.21
N VAL A 26 -19.63 -4.99 -23.07
CA VAL A 26 -19.33 -6.43 -22.96
C VAL A 26 -20.00 -7.05 -21.73
N ARG A 27 -19.94 -6.38 -20.57
CA ARG A 27 -20.54 -6.86 -19.31
C ARG A 27 -22.05 -7.04 -19.39
N LYS A 28 -22.75 -6.31 -20.27
CA LYS A 28 -24.22 -6.37 -20.43
C LYS A 28 -24.69 -7.36 -21.48
N LEU A 29 -23.77 -8.01 -22.21
CA LEU A 29 -24.14 -9.02 -23.20
C LEU A 29 -24.58 -10.32 -22.50
N PRO A 30 -25.52 -11.08 -23.09
CA PRO A 30 -25.88 -12.39 -22.57
C PRO A 30 -24.67 -13.34 -22.54
N GLU A 31 -24.61 -14.21 -21.53
CA GLU A 31 -23.57 -15.24 -21.43
C GLU A 31 -23.52 -16.13 -22.68
N GLY A 32 -22.31 -16.50 -23.12
CA GLY A 32 -22.08 -17.30 -24.33
C GLY A 32 -22.22 -16.55 -25.65
N THR A 33 -22.47 -15.23 -25.63
CA THR A 33 -22.59 -14.43 -26.86
C THR A 33 -21.23 -14.29 -27.56
N GLN A 34 -21.16 -14.64 -28.84
CA GLN A 34 -20.01 -14.34 -29.67
C GLN A 34 -19.94 -12.84 -29.98
N ILE A 35 -18.76 -12.25 -29.79
CA ILE A 35 -18.50 -10.82 -30.02
C ILE A 35 -17.61 -10.69 -31.25
N VAL A 36 -18.10 -9.96 -32.25
CA VAL A 36 -17.36 -9.62 -33.46
C VAL A 36 -16.94 -8.16 -33.38
N ILE A 37 -15.65 -7.90 -33.55
CA ILE A 37 -15.05 -6.57 -33.48
C ILE A 37 -14.46 -6.23 -34.85
N GLU A 38 -14.94 -5.15 -35.45
CA GLU A 38 -14.54 -4.73 -36.80
C GLU A 38 -14.11 -3.26 -36.77
N ALA A 39 -12.86 -2.96 -37.14
CA ALA A 39 -12.42 -1.61 -37.41
C ALA A 39 -12.68 -1.27 -38.88
N SER A 40 -13.31 -0.12 -39.15
CA SER A 40 -13.48 0.36 -40.52
C SER A 40 -12.30 1.25 -40.88
N GLY A 41 -11.39 0.80 -41.75
CA GLY A 41 -10.13 1.50 -42.06
C GLY A 41 -10.24 2.99 -42.43
N ASP A 42 -11.39 3.42 -42.98
CA ASP A 42 -11.63 4.81 -43.40
C ASP A 42 -12.33 5.70 -42.35
N ARG A 43 -12.76 5.13 -41.22
CA ARG A 43 -13.49 5.87 -40.17
C ARG A 43 -12.83 5.58 -38.83
N ALA A 44 -12.59 6.60 -38.03
CA ALA A 44 -12.09 6.50 -36.65
C ALA A 44 -13.14 5.86 -35.72
N VAL A 45 -13.57 4.64 -36.06
CA VAL A 45 -14.75 3.98 -35.54
C VAL A 45 -14.53 2.46 -35.48
N LEU A 46 -14.82 1.88 -34.32
CA LEU A 46 -14.89 0.45 -34.09
C LEU A 46 -16.36 0.01 -34.03
N THR A 47 -16.73 -1.01 -34.79
CA THR A 47 -18.04 -1.66 -34.69
C THR A 47 -17.92 -2.91 -33.82
N ILE A 48 -18.84 -3.06 -32.86
CA ILE A 48 -18.97 -4.26 -32.02
C ILE A 48 -20.33 -4.88 -32.33
N ARG A 49 -20.35 -6.15 -32.76
CA ARG A 49 -21.57 -6.91 -33.01
C ARG A 49 -21.65 -8.10 -32.07
N ALA A 50 -22.82 -8.30 -31.49
CA ALA A 50 -23.07 -9.38 -30.54
C ALA A 50 -24.54 -9.80 -30.67
N GLY A 51 -24.79 -10.91 -31.39
CA GLY A 51 -26.15 -11.32 -31.76
C GLY A 51 -26.88 -10.24 -32.57
N ARG A 52 -27.98 -9.71 -32.03
CA ARG A 52 -28.77 -8.63 -32.65
C ARG A 52 -28.33 -7.23 -32.23
N SER A 53 -27.36 -7.13 -31.33
CA SER A 53 -26.82 -5.86 -30.84
C SER A 53 -25.70 -5.37 -31.73
N ARG A 54 -25.70 -4.07 -32.03
CA ARG A 54 -24.65 -3.38 -32.78
C ARG A 54 -24.29 -2.07 -32.09
N PHE A 55 -23.02 -1.93 -31.72
CA PHE A 55 -22.46 -0.72 -31.15
C PHE A 55 -21.39 -0.15 -32.06
N THR A 56 -21.21 1.17 -31.99
CA THR A 56 -20.27 1.91 -32.80
C THR A 56 -19.53 2.87 -31.86
N LEU A 57 -18.24 2.64 -31.63
CA LEU A 57 -17.40 3.45 -30.75
C LEU A 57 -16.45 4.30 -31.58
N GLN A 58 -16.30 5.57 -31.23
CA GLN A 58 -15.23 6.41 -31.79
C GLN A 58 -13.87 5.90 -31.28
N THR A 59 -12.86 5.91 -32.14
CA THR A 59 -11.51 5.43 -31.85
C THR A 59 -10.47 6.53 -32.03
N LEU A 60 -9.29 6.33 -31.45
CA LEU A 60 -8.08 7.07 -31.80
C LEU A 60 -7.04 6.08 -32.37
N PRO A 61 -6.15 6.54 -33.28
CA PRO A 61 -5.05 5.74 -33.79
C PRO A 61 -4.18 5.15 -32.67
N GLU A 62 -3.62 3.96 -32.90
CA GLU A 62 -2.64 3.37 -31.98
C GLU A 62 -1.41 4.27 -31.79
N SER A 63 -0.98 4.98 -32.84
CA SER A 63 0.18 5.88 -32.81
C SER A 63 0.05 7.01 -31.78
N ASP A 64 -1.18 7.37 -31.42
CA ASP A 64 -1.47 8.40 -30.43
C ASP A 64 -1.49 7.84 -29.00
N PHE A 65 -1.49 6.51 -28.87
CA PHE A 65 -1.42 5.84 -27.58
C PHE A 65 0.00 5.95 -27.00
N PRO A 66 0.16 6.33 -25.72
CA PRO A 66 1.48 6.51 -25.12
C PRO A 66 2.34 5.25 -25.20
N ASP A 67 3.60 5.41 -25.60
CA ASP A 67 4.55 4.30 -25.65
C ASP A 67 4.84 3.75 -24.23
N LEU A 68 4.35 2.54 -24.00
CA LEU A 68 4.58 1.79 -22.78
C LEU A 68 5.87 0.97 -22.85
N ALA A 69 6.65 1.02 -23.95
CA ALA A 69 7.92 0.34 -24.11
C ALA A 69 8.77 0.61 -22.88
N ALA A 70 8.93 -0.45 -22.13
CA ALA A 70 9.72 -0.46 -20.93
C ALA A 70 11.13 -0.63 -21.49
N GLY A 71 11.89 0.48 -21.56
CA GLY A 71 13.26 0.51 -22.11
C GLY A 71 14.19 -0.45 -21.39
N ASP A 72 15.51 -0.25 -21.46
CA ASP A 72 16.46 -1.22 -20.91
C ASP A 72 16.18 -1.56 -19.43
N MET A 73 15.80 -2.82 -19.21
CA MET A 73 15.50 -3.36 -17.89
C MET A 73 16.81 -3.76 -17.22
N THR A 74 17.29 -2.88 -16.36
CA THR A 74 18.55 -3.03 -15.64
C THR A 74 18.53 -4.16 -14.60
N HIS A 75 17.37 -4.44 -14.02
CA HIS A 75 17.19 -5.47 -13.01
C HIS A 75 15.92 -6.27 -13.30
N THR A 76 15.99 -7.57 -13.06
CA THR A 76 14.85 -8.48 -13.16
C THR A 76 14.95 -9.51 -12.06
N PHE A 77 13.88 -9.67 -11.30
CA PHE A 77 13.80 -10.64 -10.22
C PHE A 77 12.38 -11.15 -10.06
N LYS A 78 12.23 -12.26 -9.34
CA LYS A 78 10.93 -12.88 -9.05
C LYS A 78 10.62 -12.78 -7.57
N VAL A 79 9.35 -12.55 -7.23
CA VAL A 79 8.84 -12.56 -5.86
C VAL A 79 7.55 -13.37 -5.84
N ALA A 80 7.33 -14.16 -4.78
CA ALA A 80 6.04 -14.81 -4.58
C ALA A 80 4.94 -13.74 -4.51
N ALA A 81 3.81 -13.97 -5.19
CA ALA A 81 2.71 -13.01 -5.23
C ALA A 81 2.20 -12.69 -3.81
N ALA A 82 2.08 -13.72 -2.96
CA ALA A 82 1.72 -13.57 -1.55
C ALA A 82 2.69 -12.69 -0.76
N ASP A 83 4.01 -12.80 -0.98
CA ASP A 83 5.02 -11.97 -0.31
C ASP A 83 4.94 -10.52 -0.76
N LEU A 84 4.80 -10.28 -2.07
CA LEU A 84 4.62 -8.93 -2.61
C LEU A 84 3.33 -8.29 -2.09
N LYS A 85 2.23 -9.05 -2.05
CA LYS A 85 0.96 -8.62 -1.46
C LYS A 85 1.12 -8.28 0.02
N ARG A 86 1.82 -9.11 0.79
CA ARG A 86 2.10 -8.84 2.21
C ARG A 86 2.93 -7.56 2.38
N LEU A 87 3.95 -7.34 1.55
CA LEU A 87 4.73 -6.09 1.57
C LEU A 87 3.84 -4.87 1.31
N ILE A 88 2.96 -4.95 0.31
CA ILE A 88 2.00 -3.90 -0.02
C ILE A 88 1.02 -3.67 1.15
N ASP A 89 0.36 -4.72 1.64
CA ASP A 89 -0.62 -4.64 2.72
C ASP A 89 -0.02 -4.01 3.98
N LYS A 90 1.19 -4.42 4.36
CA LYS A 90 1.91 -3.92 5.54
C LYS A 90 2.39 -2.48 5.43
N THR A 91 2.38 -1.86 4.25
CA THR A 91 2.97 -0.52 4.07
C THR A 91 2.02 0.50 3.46
N GLN A 92 1.11 0.10 2.58
CA GLN A 92 0.34 1.03 1.75
C GLN A 92 -0.53 2.03 2.52
N PHE A 93 -1.02 1.65 3.71
CA PHE A 93 -1.88 2.50 4.52
C PHE A 93 -1.15 3.77 5.01
N ALA A 94 0.19 3.76 5.04
CA ALA A 94 1.03 4.88 5.40
C ALA A 94 1.46 5.73 4.20
N ILE A 95 1.00 5.44 2.98
CA ILE A 95 1.29 6.28 1.80
C ILE A 95 0.54 7.61 1.93
N SER A 96 1.23 8.72 1.66
CA SER A 96 0.60 10.04 1.66
C SER A 96 -0.50 10.16 0.59
N THR A 97 -1.52 10.96 0.90
CA THR A 97 -2.54 11.37 -0.05
C THR A 97 -2.39 12.82 -0.50
N GLU A 98 -1.37 13.52 -0.01
CA GLU A 98 -1.14 14.94 -0.31
C GLU A 98 -0.36 15.12 -1.61
N GLU A 99 -0.90 15.94 -2.52
CA GLU A 99 -0.27 16.17 -3.84
C GLU A 99 1.02 17.00 -3.75
N THR A 100 1.16 17.85 -2.74
CA THR A 100 2.33 18.73 -2.56
C THR A 100 3.60 17.97 -2.18
N ARG A 101 3.47 16.82 -1.51
CA ARG A 101 4.58 15.95 -1.09
C ARG A 101 4.62 14.69 -1.95
N TYR A 102 4.66 14.87 -3.27
CA TYR A 102 4.50 13.78 -4.25
C TYR A 102 5.48 12.60 -4.07
N TYR A 103 6.69 12.82 -3.54
CA TYR A 103 7.67 11.77 -3.24
C TYR A 103 7.24 10.85 -2.08
N LEU A 104 6.18 11.20 -1.34
CA LEU A 104 5.53 10.36 -0.33
C LEU A 104 4.29 9.63 -0.87
N ASN A 105 3.91 9.86 -2.14
CA ASN A 105 2.71 9.27 -2.75
C ASN A 105 2.98 7.89 -3.37
N GLY A 106 3.83 7.09 -2.72
CA GLY A 106 4.20 5.75 -3.15
C GLY A 106 4.90 4.95 -2.06
N ILE A 107 5.24 3.70 -2.40
CA ILE A 107 6.11 2.85 -1.56
C ILE A 107 7.54 2.99 -2.07
N TYR A 108 8.45 3.34 -1.18
CA TYR A 108 9.88 3.27 -1.43
C TYR A 108 10.36 1.83 -1.33
N LEU A 109 10.77 1.26 -2.47
CA LEU A 109 11.27 -0.10 -2.58
C LEU A 109 12.77 -0.08 -2.85
N HIS A 110 13.56 -0.72 -2.00
CA HIS A 110 15.02 -0.74 -2.14
C HIS A 110 15.65 -1.96 -1.47
N THR A 111 16.93 -2.22 -1.78
CA THR A 111 17.71 -3.24 -1.05
C THR A 111 18.15 -2.70 0.30
N ALA A 112 18.05 -3.51 1.35
CA ALA A 112 18.47 -3.19 2.70
C ALA A 112 19.09 -4.42 3.39
N GLY A 113 19.20 -4.37 4.72
CA GLY A 113 19.73 -5.46 5.54
C GLY A 113 21.25 -5.46 5.64
N THR A 114 21.80 -6.58 6.08
CA THR A 114 23.26 -6.77 6.22
C THR A 114 23.79 -7.63 5.08
N ALA A 115 25.11 -7.63 4.86
CA ALA A 115 25.73 -8.51 3.86
C ALA A 115 25.42 -10.01 4.08
N LYS A 116 25.08 -10.43 5.31
CA LYS A 116 24.71 -11.82 5.65
C LYS A 116 23.22 -12.12 5.50
N SER A 117 22.38 -11.08 5.50
CA SER A 117 20.92 -11.20 5.41
C SER A 117 20.39 -9.98 4.66
N PRO A 118 20.61 -9.92 3.33
CA PRO A 118 20.10 -8.83 2.52
C PRO A 118 18.58 -8.94 2.39
N THR A 119 17.90 -7.81 2.37
CA THR A 119 16.43 -7.75 2.30
C THR A 119 15.96 -6.84 1.18
N LEU A 120 14.77 -7.14 0.63
CA LEU A 120 13.98 -6.20 -0.14
C LEU A 120 13.05 -5.49 0.83
N ARG A 121 13.20 -4.17 0.96
CA ARG A 121 12.47 -3.36 1.94
C ARG A 121 11.49 -2.44 1.23
N GLY A 122 10.23 -2.48 1.68
CA GLY A 122 9.20 -1.50 1.35
C GLY A 122 9.02 -0.52 2.51
N VAL A 123 8.97 0.77 2.21
CA VAL A 123 8.72 1.84 3.19
C VAL A 123 7.67 2.81 2.66
N ALA A 124 6.72 3.19 3.50
CA ALA A 124 5.75 4.25 3.20
C ALA A 124 5.59 5.18 4.41
N THR A 125 5.40 6.47 4.16
CA THR A 125 5.13 7.47 5.20
C THR A 125 4.32 8.64 4.65
N ASP A 126 3.44 9.20 5.48
CA ASP A 126 2.69 10.43 5.23
C ASP A 126 3.26 11.63 6.02
N GLY A 127 4.38 11.42 6.72
CA GLY A 127 5.01 12.37 7.63
C GLY A 127 4.46 12.35 9.07
N HIS A 128 3.35 11.66 9.33
CA HIS A 128 2.80 11.45 10.68
C HIS A 128 2.99 10.02 11.19
N ARG A 129 3.09 9.08 10.25
CA ARG A 129 3.37 7.67 10.53
C ARG A 129 4.27 7.09 9.44
N LEU A 130 4.99 6.04 9.78
CA LEU A 130 5.81 5.28 8.85
C LEU A 130 5.54 3.79 9.03
N ALA A 131 5.48 3.08 7.92
CA ALA A 131 5.41 1.63 7.88
C ALA A 131 6.61 1.11 7.07
N GLN A 132 7.29 0.11 7.63
CA GLN A 132 8.38 -0.60 6.98
C GLN A 132 8.10 -2.11 7.03
N PHE A 133 8.32 -2.78 5.91
CA PHE A 133 8.27 -4.23 5.83
C PHE A 133 9.44 -4.77 5.02
N GLU A 134 9.96 -5.93 5.41
CA GLU A 134 11.10 -6.58 4.77
C GLU A 134 10.79 -8.00 4.33
N LEU A 135 11.28 -8.32 3.14
CA LEU A 135 11.34 -9.67 2.59
C LEU A 135 12.80 -10.07 2.41
N PRO A 136 13.14 -11.38 2.42
CA PRO A 136 14.44 -11.83 1.94
C PRO A 136 14.73 -11.29 0.54
N LEU A 137 15.96 -10.82 0.28
CA LEU A 137 16.30 -10.23 -1.01
C LEU A 137 16.17 -11.28 -2.14
N PRO A 138 15.33 -11.06 -3.15
CA PRO A 138 15.22 -11.96 -4.29
C PRO A 138 16.50 -12.01 -5.12
N ALA A 139 16.78 -13.16 -5.73
CA ALA A 139 17.86 -13.28 -6.70
C ALA A 139 17.61 -12.32 -7.88
N GLY A 140 18.64 -11.53 -8.25
CA GLY A 140 18.54 -10.52 -9.31
C GLY A 140 18.12 -9.12 -8.84
N ALA A 141 17.69 -8.96 -7.58
CA ALA A 141 17.37 -7.65 -7.01
C ALA A 141 18.59 -6.92 -6.42
N SER A 142 19.73 -7.60 -6.26
CA SER A 142 20.95 -6.98 -5.70
C SER A 142 21.44 -5.83 -6.58
N GLY A 143 21.79 -4.70 -5.95
CA GLY A 143 22.27 -3.51 -6.66
C GLY A 143 21.17 -2.65 -7.28
N MET A 144 19.88 -3.02 -7.15
CA MET A 144 18.80 -2.19 -7.68
C MET A 144 18.81 -0.80 -7.02
N PRO A 145 18.53 0.28 -7.78
CA PRO A 145 18.35 1.59 -7.19
C PRO A 145 17.13 1.58 -6.25
N GLY A 146 17.14 2.46 -5.25
CA GLY A 146 15.92 2.74 -4.50
C GLY A 146 14.92 3.46 -5.39
N ILE A 147 13.70 2.95 -5.45
CA ILE A 147 12.64 3.46 -6.34
C ILE A 147 11.38 3.78 -5.54
N ILE A 148 10.56 4.71 -6.04
CA ILE A 148 9.27 5.04 -5.44
C ILE A 148 8.16 4.58 -6.39
N VAL A 149 7.44 3.52 -5.99
CA VAL A 149 6.34 2.94 -6.74
C VAL A 149 5.06 3.72 -6.44
N PRO A 150 4.40 4.36 -7.44
CA PRO A 150 3.24 5.21 -7.19
C PRO A 150 2.09 4.48 -6.51
N ARG A 151 1.36 5.18 -5.64
CA ARG A 151 0.18 4.66 -4.91
C ARG A 151 -0.82 3.93 -5.82
N LYS A 152 -1.10 4.49 -7.00
CA LYS A 152 -2.03 3.87 -7.95
C LYS A 152 -1.49 2.52 -8.45
N THR A 153 -0.21 2.44 -8.77
CA THR A 153 0.44 1.20 -9.20
C THR A 153 0.42 0.14 -8.11
N VAL A 154 0.68 0.56 -6.87
CA VAL A 154 0.56 -0.31 -5.68
C VAL A 154 -0.86 -0.87 -5.56
N ALA A 155 -1.88 -0.02 -5.67
CA ALA A 155 -3.28 -0.44 -5.59
C ALA A 155 -3.68 -1.39 -6.74
N GLU A 156 -3.26 -1.12 -7.98
CA GLU A 156 -3.50 -2.04 -9.10
C GLU A 156 -2.82 -3.40 -8.89
N MET A 157 -1.55 -3.41 -8.44
CA MET A 157 -0.87 -4.68 -8.13
C MET A 157 -1.58 -5.46 -7.03
N GLN A 158 -2.05 -4.79 -5.97
CA GLN A 158 -2.80 -5.44 -4.90
C GLN A 158 -4.08 -6.10 -5.42
N ARG A 159 -4.77 -5.49 -6.41
CA ARG A 159 -5.99 -6.04 -7.01
C ARG A 159 -5.72 -7.20 -7.97
N LEU A 160 -4.56 -7.20 -8.62
CA LEU A 160 -4.15 -8.24 -9.56
C LEU A 160 -3.62 -9.50 -8.86
N ILE A 161 -3.07 -9.36 -7.66
CA ILE A 161 -2.58 -10.51 -6.89
C ILE A 161 -3.78 -11.26 -6.30
N GLU A 162 -3.99 -12.47 -6.80
CA GLU A 162 -4.91 -13.45 -6.23
C GLU A 162 -4.21 -14.26 -5.12
N ASP A 163 -4.99 -14.85 -4.21
CA ASP A 163 -4.48 -15.71 -3.14
C ASP A 163 -4.11 -17.10 -3.70
N ASN A 164 -3.00 -17.18 -4.43
CA ASN A 164 -2.44 -18.41 -4.98
C ASN A 164 -0.90 -18.40 -4.95
N ASP A 165 -0.27 -19.53 -5.31
CA ASP A 165 1.19 -19.71 -5.32
C ASP A 165 1.88 -19.09 -6.56
N ALA A 166 1.29 -18.08 -7.20
CA ALA A 166 1.88 -17.45 -8.38
C ALA A 166 3.16 -16.66 -8.04
N GLU A 167 4.03 -16.53 -9.04
CA GLU A 167 5.19 -15.64 -8.99
C GLU A 167 4.92 -14.35 -9.77
N VAL A 168 5.38 -13.23 -9.22
CA VAL A 168 5.43 -11.94 -9.91
C VAL A 168 6.87 -11.70 -10.37
N THR A 169 7.06 -11.53 -11.67
CA THR A 169 8.34 -11.03 -12.21
C THR A 169 8.34 -9.51 -12.14
N VAL A 170 9.34 -8.94 -11.46
CA VAL A 170 9.56 -7.49 -11.34
C VAL A 170 10.74 -7.10 -12.19
N GLU A 171 10.54 -6.12 -13.06
CA GLU A 171 11.57 -5.57 -13.94
C GLU A 171 11.67 -4.06 -13.75
N LEU A 172 12.91 -3.57 -13.68
CA LEU A 172 13.21 -2.17 -13.37
C LEU A 172 14.07 -1.51 -14.44
N SER A 173 13.64 -0.33 -14.88
CA SER A 173 14.48 0.61 -15.62
C SER A 173 14.73 1.87 -14.78
N GLN A 174 15.44 2.85 -15.33
CA GLN A 174 15.70 4.12 -14.63
C GLN A 174 14.43 4.88 -14.23
N GLY A 175 13.32 4.73 -14.97
CA GLY A 175 12.11 5.52 -14.75
C GLY A 175 10.80 4.73 -14.79
N LYS A 176 10.87 3.41 -14.96
CA LYS A 176 9.69 2.54 -15.03
C LYS A 176 9.90 1.28 -14.20
N ILE A 177 8.79 0.74 -13.70
CA ILE A 177 8.68 -0.59 -13.13
C ILE A 177 7.66 -1.39 -13.95
N ARG A 178 7.96 -2.65 -14.19
CA ARG A 178 7.05 -3.58 -14.85
C ARG A 178 6.87 -4.82 -13.98
N PHE A 179 5.61 -5.15 -13.72
CA PHE A 179 5.22 -6.39 -13.05
C PHE A 179 4.61 -7.32 -14.10
N ARG A 180 5.03 -8.58 -14.12
CA ARG A 180 4.39 -9.64 -14.91
C ARG A 180 3.88 -10.71 -13.96
N LEU A 181 2.58 -11.00 -14.06
CA LEU A 181 1.89 -12.03 -13.31
C LEU A 181 1.09 -12.86 -14.32
N ALA A 182 1.51 -14.10 -14.56
CA ALA A 182 1.00 -14.93 -15.65
C ALA A 182 1.03 -14.17 -17.01
N GLU A 183 -0.12 -14.00 -17.66
CA GLU A 183 -0.29 -13.29 -18.93
C GLU A 183 -0.52 -11.78 -18.77
N THR A 184 -0.65 -11.29 -17.53
CA THR A 184 -0.93 -9.88 -17.24
C THR A 184 0.37 -9.11 -17.01
N VAL A 185 0.52 -7.98 -17.71
CA VAL A 185 1.68 -7.09 -17.60
C VAL A 185 1.24 -5.71 -17.12
N LEU A 186 1.72 -5.28 -15.96
CA LEU A 186 1.53 -3.92 -15.43
C LEU A 186 2.82 -3.11 -15.51
N THR A 187 2.90 -2.18 -16.46
CA THR A 187 3.98 -1.19 -16.54
C THR A 187 3.54 0.13 -15.92
N SER A 188 4.38 0.74 -15.10
CA SER A 188 4.16 2.06 -14.52
C SER A 188 5.42 2.92 -14.54
N LYS A 189 5.25 4.25 -14.57
CA LYS A 189 6.32 5.19 -14.27
C LYS A 189 6.65 5.13 -12.78
N LEU A 190 7.91 5.35 -12.44
CA LEU A 190 8.34 5.61 -11.07
C LEU A 190 8.07 7.09 -10.73
N ILE A 191 7.92 7.38 -9.43
CA ILE A 191 7.92 8.78 -8.98
C ILE A 191 9.36 9.29 -9.05
N ASP A 192 9.58 10.35 -9.81
CA ASP A 192 10.87 11.02 -9.94
C ASP A 192 11.10 11.95 -8.75
N GLY A 193 11.75 11.43 -7.71
CA GLY A 193 12.07 12.17 -6.50
C GLY A 193 12.89 11.35 -5.52
N THR A 194 13.54 12.06 -4.60
CA THR A 194 14.35 11.42 -3.54
C THR A 194 13.45 11.13 -2.35
N PHE A 195 13.31 9.85 -1.98
CA PHE A 195 12.63 9.48 -0.75
C PHE A 195 13.44 9.99 0.46
N PRO A 196 12.80 10.53 1.50
CA PRO A 196 13.51 11.04 2.68
C PRO A 196 14.39 9.97 3.34
N ASP A 197 15.44 10.41 4.04
CA ASP A 197 16.25 9.55 4.91
C ASP A 197 15.43 9.11 6.13
N TYR A 198 14.58 8.11 5.91
CA TYR A 198 13.60 7.63 6.87
C TYR A 198 14.24 6.87 8.03
N VAL A 199 15.47 6.38 7.88
CA VAL A 199 16.16 5.64 8.95
C VAL A 199 16.34 6.54 10.17
N ARG A 200 16.50 7.86 9.96
CA ARG A 200 16.64 8.86 11.01
C ARG A 200 15.38 9.06 11.85
N VAL A 201 14.19 8.71 11.33
CA VAL A 201 12.93 8.83 12.09
C VAL A 201 12.57 7.56 12.85
N ILE A 202 13.25 6.43 12.58
CA ILE A 202 13.04 5.18 13.32
C ILE A 202 13.82 5.27 14.64
N PRO A 203 13.13 5.32 15.79
CA PRO A 203 13.80 5.51 17.07
C PRO A 203 14.54 4.23 17.49
N VAL A 204 15.81 4.39 17.89
CA VAL A 204 16.67 3.29 18.39
C VAL A 204 16.85 3.31 19.91
N GLY A 205 16.50 4.43 20.56
CA GLY A 205 16.74 4.69 21.99
C GLY A 205 15.49 4.78 22.85
N ASN A 206 14.34 4.27 22.39
CA ASN A 206 13.15 4.20 23.24
C ASN A 206 13.41 3.26 24.43
N ASP A 207 13.31 3.81 25.64
CA ASP A 207 13.68 3.16 26.90
C ASP A 207 12.48 2.58 27.66
N LYS A 208 11.25 2.93 27.26
CA LYS A 208 10.01 2.47 27.89
C LYS A 208 9.35 1.45 26.98
N LYS A 209 8.96 0.30 27.55
CA LYS A 209 8.33 -0.79 26.80
C LYS A 209 6.94 -1.06 27.37
N LEU A 210 5.95 -0.94 26.50
CA LEU A 210 4.57 -1.34 26.75
C LEU A 210 4.27 -2.59 25.91
N THR A 211 3.82 -3.68 26.56
CA THR A 211 3.21 -4.82 25.86
C THR A 211 1.71 -4.83 26.17
N VAL A 212 0.87 -4.98 25.16
CA VAL A 212 -0.60 -5.03 25.32
C VAL A 212 -1.20 -6.12 24.42
N ASP A 213 -2.30 -6.73 24.88
CA ASP A 213 -3.13 -7.57 24.00
C ASP A 213 -3.66 -6.72 22.83
N LYS A 214 -3.32 -7.13 21.62
CA LYS A 214 -3.62 -6.38 20.40
C LYS A 214 -5.11 -6.15 20.24
N LYS A 215 -5.93 -7.18 20.48
CA LYS A 215 -7.37 -7.14 20.25
C LYS A 215 -8.06 -6.23 21.28
N ALA A 216 -7.69 -6.36 22.55
CA ALA A 216 -8.19 -5.49 23.61
C ALA A 216 -7.80 -4.02 23.35
N PHE A 217 -6.55 -3.77 22.94
CA PHE A 217 -6.08 -2.43 22.61
C PHE A 217 -6.84 -1.83 21.43
N GLU A 218 -6.96 -2.55 20.32
CA GLU A 218 -7.68 -2.11 19.12
C GLU A 218 -9.15 -1.77 19.45
N GLN A 219 -9.83 -2.66 20.17
CA GLN A 219 -11.23 -2.46 20.55
C GLN A 219 -11.43 -1.30 21.53
N ALA A 220 -10.51 -1.11 22.47
CA ALA A 220 -10.57 -0.01 23.42
C ALA A 220 -10.32 1.34 22.73
N VAL A 221 -9.32 1.42 21.83
CA VAL A 221 -9.07 2.62 21.03
C VAL A 221 -10.28 2.96 20.15
N ASP A 222 -10.88 1.97 19.49
CA ASP A 222 -12.07 2.15 18.65
C ASP A 222 -13.25 2.72 19.47
N ARG A 223 -13.56 2.11 20.62
CA ARG A 223 -14.61 2.57 21.54
C ARG A 223 -14.40 4.01 22.01
N VAL A 224 -13.25 4.34 22.57
CA VAL A 224 -13.02 5.70 23.10
C VAL A 224 -13.01 6.74 21.98
N SER A 225 -12.57 6.36 20.78
CA SER A 225 -12.55 7.25 19.62
C SER A 225 -13.93 7.55 19.04
N THR A 226 -14.99 6.83 19.46
CA THR A 226 -16.37 7.09 19.01
C THR A 226 -16.86 8.49 19.43
N VAL A 227 -16.32 9.05 20.52
CA VAL A 227 -16.67 10.40 21.01
C VAL A 227 -15.89 11.51 20.27
N SER A 228 -14.89 11.13 19.47
CA SER A 228 -14.08 12.05 18.67
C SER A 228 -14.86 12.57 17.45
N SER A 229 -14.58 13.81 17.03
CA SER A 229 -15.00 14.34 15.72
C SER A 229 -13.97 14.04 14.65
N GLU A 230 -14.35 14.13 13.37
CA GLU A 230 -13.40 13.98 12.25
C GLU A 230 -12.20 14.93 12.32
N ARG A 231 -12.37 16.10 12.97
CA ARG A 231 -11.32 17.10 13.15
C ARG A 231 -10.41 16.81 14.35
N GLY A 232 -10.88 16.08 15.36
CA GLY A 232 -10.22 15.92 16.66
C GLY A 232 -9.95 14.46 17.01
N ARG A 233 -9.25 13.71 16.17
CA ARG A 233 -8.94 12.28 16.34
C ARG A 233 -7.86 11.97 17.38
N ALA A 234 -7.66 12.83 18.37
CA ALA A 234 -6.61 12.63 19.37
C ALA A 234 -7.10 11.70 20.48
N VAL A 235 -6.32 10.67 20.79
CA VAL A 235 -6.49 9.80 21.96
C VAL A 235 -5.26 9.93 22.85
N LYS A 236 -5.49 10.21 24.14
CA LYS A 236 -4.46 10.27 25.17
C LYS A 236 -4.31 8.89 25.82
N LEU A 237 -3.08 8.42 25.86
CA LEU A 237 -2.64 7.21 26.56
C LEU A 237 -1.93 7.65 27.84
N SER A 238 -2.54 7.35 28.98
CA SER A 238 -1.96 7.55 30.32
C SER A 238 -1.47 6.21 30.85
N LEU A 239 -0.15 6.05 30.87
CA LEU A 239 0.55 4.83 31.28
C LEU A 239 0.97 4.92 32.74
N SER A 240 0.72 3.84 33.48
CA SER A 240 1.21 3.63 34.85
C SER A 240 1.49 2.14 35.06
N ASN A 241 2.08 1.78 36.21
CA ASN A 241 2.51 0.40 36.46
C ASN A 241 1.35 -0.61 36.28
N GLY A 242 1.45 -1.47 35.26
CA GLY A 242 0.46 -2.48 34.91
C GLY A 242 -0.83 -1.97 34.22
N LYS A 243 -0.95 -0.67 33.93
CA LYS A 243 -2.21 -0.05 33.48
C LYS A 243 -2.01 0.95 32.35
N LEU A 244 -2.92 0.90 31.38
CA LEU A 244 -3.09 1.92 30.35
C LEU A 244 -4.51 2.49 30.42
N MET A 245 -4.62 3.79 30.65
CA MET A 245 -5.87 4.53 30.53
C MET A 245 -5.91 5.28 29.21
N LEU A 246 -6.89 4.94 28.37
CA LEU A 246 -7.22 5.63 27.14
C LEU A 246 -8.25 6.71 27.43
N SER A 247 -8.05 7.92 26.91
CA SER A 247 -9.02 9.01 27.07
C SER A 247 -9.14 9.85 25.80
N VAL A 248 -10.38 10.24 25.49
CA VAL A 248 -10.74 11.15 24.41
C VAL A 248 -11.68 12.21 24.98
N THR A 249 -11.42 13.48 24.67
CA THR A 249 -12.29 14.60 25.06
C THR A 249 -12.64 15.41 23.83
N ASN A 250 -13.93 15.62 23.62
CA ASN A 250 -14.48 16.42 22.55
C ASN A 250 -15.42 17.49 23.17
N PRO A 251 -15.15 18.79 22.98
CA PRO A 251 -15.97 19.86 23.54
C PRO A 251 -17.47 19.76 23.20
N ASP A 252 -17.81 19.19 22.04
CA ASP A 252 -19.17 19.12 21.54
C ASP A 252 -19.89 17.81 21.91
N SER A 253 -19.15 16.71 22.01
CA SER A 253 -19.71 15.35 22.13
C SER A 253 -19.45 14.68 23.48
N GLY A 254 -18.64 15.28 24.35
CA GLY A 254 -18.32 14.78 25.69
C GLY A 254 -16.95 14.10 25.79
N SER A 255 -16.81 13.16 26.72
CA SER A 255 -15.55 12.45 26.97
C SER A 255 -15.76 10.95 27.10
N ALA A 256 -14.79 10.17 26.65
CA ALA A 256 -14.71 8.73 26.88
C ALA A 256 -13.39 8.38 27.57
N THR A 257 -13.45 7.45 28.53
CA THR A 257 -12.28 6.89 29.19
C THR A 257 -12.42 5.38 29.29
N GLU A 258 -11.33 4.65 29.05
CA GLU A 258 -11.29 3.21 29.20
C GLU A 258 -9.93 2.78 29.77
N GLU A 259 -9.96 1.84 30.72
CA GLU A 259 -8.74 1.26 31.32
C GLU A 259 -8.55 -0.16 30.80
N ILE A 260 -7.33 -0.49 30.39
CA ILE A 260 -6.92 -1.84 30.05
C ILE A 260 -5.65 -2.24 30.81
N GLU A 261 -5.56 -3.52 31.18
CA GLU A 261 -4.38 -4.10 31.80
C GLU A 261 -3.27 -4.29 30.75
N VAL A 262 -2.03 -3.96 31.11
CA VAL A 262 -0.87 -4.00 30.21
C VAL A 262 0.39 -4.43 30.94
N GLU A 263 1.39 -4.94 30.21
CA GLU A 263 2.74 -5.10 30.75
C GLU A 263 3.49 -3.77 30.58
N TYR A 264 3.55 -2.96 31.64
CA TYR A 264 4.31 -1.72 31.68
C TYR A 264 4.89 -1.50 33.08
N GLY A 265 6.22 -1.33 33.16
CA GLY A 265 6.96 -1.21 34.43
C GLY A 265 7.88 0.01 34.50
N SER A 266 7.73 0.97 33.60
CA SER A 266 8.53 2.19 33.55
C SER A 266 7.81 3.36 34.26
N GLU A 267 8.44 4.53 34.31
CA GLU A 267 7.84 5.75 34.87
C GLU A 267 6.50 6.10 34.20
N PRO A 268 5.53 6.69 34.93
CA PRO A 268 4.27 7.13 34.34
C PRO A 268 4.49 8.07 33.15
N LEU A 269 3.69 7.89 32.11
CA LEU A 269 3.82 8.64 30.85
C LEU A 269 2.45 8.97 30.28
N ASP A 270 2.25 10.24 29.96
CA ASP A 270 1.10 10.72 29.19
C ASP A 270 1.55 11.02 27.76
N ILE A 271 0.93 10.39 26.76
CA ILE A 271 1.24 10.59 25.35
C ILE A 271 -0.02 10.58 24.49
N GLY A 272 -0.08 11.45 23.49
CA GLY A 272 -1.22 11.57 22.58
C GLY A 272 -0.92 11.01 21.21
N PHE A 273 -1.91 10.38 20.58
CA PHE A 273 -1.81 9.90 19.20
C PHE A 273 -3.09 10.16 18.42
N ASN A 274 -3.00 10.11 17.10
CA ASN A 274 -4.18 10.01 16.25
C ASN A 274 -4.77 8.59 16.37
N SER A 275 -6.01 8.46 16.85
CA SER A 275 -6.68 7.18 17.05
C SER A 275 -6.80 6.38 15.74
N ARG A 276 -7.08 7.05 14.61
CA ARG A 276 -7.15 6.41 13.30
C ARG A 276 -5.81 5.78 12.92
N TYR A 277 -4.71 6.46 13.22
CA TYR A 277 -3.37 5.93 12.90
C TYR A 277 -2.99 4.76 13.79
N LEU A 278 -3.37 4.79 15.08
CA LEU A 278 -3.22 3.65 15.97
C LEU A 278 -4.00 2.43 15.47
N LEU A 279 -5.28 2.62 15.08
CA LEU A 279 -6.12 1.54 14.57
C LEU A 279 -5.59 0.97 13.26
N ASP A 280 -5.18 1.84 12.32
CA ASP A 280 -4.61 1.41 11.05
C ASP A 280 -3.32 0.57 11.29
N ILE A 281 -2.47 0.93 12.27
CA ILE A 281 -1.27 0.16 12.65
C ILE A 281 -1.66 -1.15 13.36
N ALA A 282 -2.59 -1.11 14.31
CA ALA A 282 -3.03 -2.29 15.07
C ALA A 282 -3.58 -3.38 14.14
N ALA A 283 -4.34 -2.99 13.12
CA ALA A 283 -4.85 -3.89 12.09
C ALA A 283 -3.75 -4.60 11.27
N GLN A 284 -2.52 -4.07 11.24
CA GLN A 284 -1.40 -4.69 10.55
C GLN A 284 -0.58 -5.65 11.42
N LEU A 285 -0.79 -5.67 12.74
CA LEU A 285 -0.06 -6.57 13.63
C LEU A 285 -0.63 -8.00 13.52
N GLU A 286 0.25 -8.99 13.35
CA GLU A 286 -0.15 -10.39 13.11
C GLU A 286 -0.22 -11.22 14.39
N GLY A 287 0.47 -10.80 15.44
CA GLY A 287 0.50 -11.48 16.74
C GLY A 287 -0.72 -11.19 17.60
N GLU A 288 -0.73 -11.81 18.78
CA GLU A 288 -1.71 -11.55 19.85
C GLU A 288 -1.31 -10.33 20.69
N ALA A 289 -0.02 -9.99 20.74
CA ALA A 289 0.51 -8.90 21.55
C ALA A 289 1.23 -7.84 20.70
N ALA A 290 0.86 -6.59 20.92
CA ALA A 290 1.53 -5.42 20.38
C ALA A 290 2.59 -4.92 21.37
N VAL A 291 3.77 -4.54 20.87
CA VAL A 291 4.83 -3.91 21.65
C VAL A 291 5.02 -2.47 21.17
N LEU A 292 4.82 -1.52 22.06
CA LEU A 292 5.11 -0.11 21.84
C LEU A 292 6.38 0.25 22.62
N LYS A 293 7.39 0.76 21.93
CA LYS A 293 8.59 1.33 22.55
C LYS A 293 8.48 2.85 22.53
N LEU A 294 8.51 3.45 23.71
CA LEU A 294 8.28 4.88 23.94
C LEU A 294 9.53 5.53 24.56
N ALA A 295 9.64 6.85 24.44
CA ALA A 295 10.65 7.66 25.13
C ALA A 295 9.96 8.76 25.97
N ASP A 296 9.97 10.00 25.50
CA ASP A 296 9.20 11.13 26.06
C ASP A 296 7.94 11.42 25.21
N PRO A 297 6.97 12.22 25.71
CA PRO A 297 5.72 12.51 25.00
C PRO A 297 5.85 13.17 23.63
N GLY A 298 7.00 13.78 23.31
CA GLY A 298 7.27 14.43 22.03
C GLY A 298 8.01 13.54 21.03
N SER A 299 8.52 12.39 21.47
CA SER A 299 9.35 11.49 20.66
C SER A 299 8.54 10.48 19.84
N PRO A 300 9.03 10.09 18.65
CA PRO A 300 8.42 9.01 17.87
C PRO A 300 8.33 7.70 18.68
N THR A 301 7.22 6.99 18.50
CA THR A 301 6.98 5.68 19.11
C THR A 301 7.14 4.58 18.08
N LEU A 302 7.92 3.55 18.39
CA LEU A 302 8.05 2.34 17.59
C LEU A 302 6.99 1.33 18.02
N ILE A 303 6.21 0.82 17.06
CA ILE A 303 5.15 -0.17 17.27
C ILE A 303 5.47 -1.39 16.40
N GLN A 304 5.40 -2.58 16.99
CA GLN A 304 5.69 -3.84 16.31
C GLN A 304 5.01 -5.02 17.01
N ASP A 305 4.94 -6.16 16.32
CA ASP A 305 4.62 -7.43 16.95
C ASP A 305 5.66 -7.80 18.02
N ARG A 306 5.22 -8.53 19.06
CA ARG A 306 6.13 -9.07 20.09
C ARG A 306 7.25 -9.90 19.46
N ASP A 307 6.89 -10.78 18.52
CA ASP A 307 7.82 -11.50 17.69
C ASP A 307 8.04 -10.70 16.42
N THR A 308 9.26 -10.19 16.20
CA THR A 308 9.55 -9.33 15.04
C THR A 308 9.40 -10.12 13.75
N LYS A 309 8.32 -9.89 13.00
CA LYS A 309 7.99 -10.55 11.73
C LYS A 309 8.38 -9.74 10.49
N GLY A 310 9.46 -8.94 10.59
CA GLY A 310 9.94 -8.08 9.51
C GLY A 310 9.15 -6.79 9.30
N ALA A 311 8.07 -6.56 10.06
CA ALA A 311 7.31 -5.33 10.08
C ALA A 311 7.72 -4.44 11.26
N LEU A 312 7.83 -3.13 11.02
CA LEU A 312 7.84 -2.12 12.07
C LEU A 312 7.04 -0.89 11.65
N TYR A 313 6.52 -0.19 12.64
CA TYR A 313 5.72 1.02 12.46
C TYR A 313 6.24 2.12 13.36
N VAL A 314 6.29 3.34 12.86
CA VAL A 314 6.61 4.52 13.66
C VAL A 314 5.39 5.43 13.67
N LEU A 315 5.03 5.93 14.84
CA LEU A 315 3.93 6.86 15.01
C LEU A 315 4.41 8.13 15.72
N MET A 316 4.13 9.28 15.12
CA MET A 316 4.42 10.58 15.70
C MET A 316 3.36 10.95 16.74
N PRO A 317 3.75 11.42 17.93
CA PRO A 317 2.79 11.86 18.94
C PRO A 317 2.13 13.19 18.57
N MET A 318 0.99 13.44 19.21
CA MET A 318 0.23 14.67 19.15
C MET A 318 0.11 15.26 20.55
N ARG A 319 0.00 16.59 20.63
CA ARG A 319 -0.34 17.25 21.91
C ARG A 319 -1.79 16.90 22.28
N VAL A 320 -1.98 16.52 23.54
CA VAL A 320 -3.26 16.13 24.17
C VAL A 320 -3.37 16.75 25.55
#